data_AF-A0A194S925-F1
#
_entry.id   AF-A0A194S925-F1
#
_cell.length_a   1.000
_cell.length_b   1.000
_cell.length_c   1.000
_cell.angle_alpha   90.00
_cell.angle_beta   90.00
_cell.angle_gamma   90.00
#
_symmetry.space_group_name_H-M   'P 1'
#
loop_
_entity.id
_entity.type
_entity.pdbx_description
1 polymer ?
#
loop_
_entity_poly.entity_id
_entity_poly.type
_entity_poly.pdbx_seq_one_letter_code
_entity_poly.pdbx_strand_id
1 'polypeptide(L)'
;MEVGQELSHMDRLTQTQNSIDGLVRIMYSSLSYLSRKANFRQINPNFPVTQSIPGADPDDVFQANRKELVSDFLRKAKQLEFLIDALPSSAPAPTAAAEGTRDDDDDFRQLEDEMQQVNKEYLEALGQAESLHAQLQTSLHGVLESRSSAPSTAAPTAAASPAPPRPAA
;
A
#
# COMPACT_ATOMS: atom_id res chain seq x y z
N MET A 1 10.08 0.57 8.66
CA MET A 1 9.61 0.66 7.25
C MET A 1 8.11 0.40 7.25
N GLU A 2 7.36 1.20 8.03
CA GLU A 2 5.98 0.86 8.45
C GLU A 2 5.01 2.06 8.28
N VAL A 3 5.56 3.28 8.14
CA VAL A 3 4.77 4.51 7.96
C VAL A 3 4.14 4.62 6.56
N GLY A 4 4.56 3.78 5.61
CA GLY A 4 4.04 3.79 4.24
C GLY A 4 2.70 3.08 4.07
N GLN A 5 2.31 2.19 4.99
CA GLN A 5 1.08 1.39 4.86
C GLN A 5 -0.14 2.05 5.52
N GLU A 6 0.02 2.77 6.63
CA GLU A 6 -1.12 3.45 7.28
C GLU A 6 -1.61 4.70 6.50
N LEU A 7 -0.72 5.35 5.75
CA LEU A 7 -1.07 6.44 4.84
C LEU A 7 -1.75 5.96 3.55
N SER A 8 -1.73 4.66 3.27
CA SER A 8 -2.45 4.05 2.16
C SER A 8 -3.94 3.88 2.44
N HIS A 9 -4.39 4.00 3.69
CA HIS A 9 -5.79 3.72 4.06
C HIS A 9 -6.70 4.93 3.93
N MET A 10 -6.15 6.16 3.92
CA MET A 10 -6.96 7.37 3.86
C MET A 10 -6.80 8.03 2.50
N ASP A 11 -7.93 8.24 1.83
CA ASP A 11 -7.99 8.89 0.53
C ASP A 11 -7.25 10.24 0.53
N ARG A 12 -6.55 10.54 -0.57
CA ARG A 12 -5.70 11.75 -0.71
C ARG A 12 -6.53 13.03 -0.55
N LEU A 13 -7.80 13.00 -0.92
CA LEU A 13 -8.72 14.11 -0.67
C LEU A 13 -8.96 14.32 0.83
N THR A 14 -9.23 13.23 1.56
CA THR A 14 -9.42 13.27 3.02
C THR A 14 -8.13 13.71 3.72
N GLN A 15 -6.97 13.27 3.23
CA GLN A 15 -5.67 13.71 3.73
C GLN A 15 -5.45 15.22 3.52
N THR A 16 -5.82 15.74 2.35
CA THR A 16 -5.73 17.16 2.02
C THR A 16 -6.65 18.00 2.90
N GLN A 17 -7.89 17.56 3.09
CA GLN A 17 -8.86 18.20 3.98
C GLN A 17 -8.32 18.30 5.42
N ASN A 18 -7.82 17.19 5.97
CA ASN A 18 -7.23 17.18 7.32
C ASN A 18 -5.99 18.10 7.43
N SER A 19 -5.20 18.22 6.36
CA SER A 19 -4.06 19.13 6.31
C SER A 19 -4.50 20.60 6.34
N ILE A 20 -5.58 20.95 5.63
CA ILE A 20 -6.17 22.30 5.65
C ILE A 20 -6.71 22.62 7.05
N ASP A 21 -7.47 21.71 7.66
CA ASP A 21 -8.00 21.90 9.01
C ASP A 21 -6.88 22.06 10.05
N GLY A 22 -5.81 21.27 9.90
CA GLY A 22 -4.59 21.40 10.69
C GLY A 22 -3.92 22.77 10.53
N LEU A 23 -3.81 23.27 9.29
CA LEU A 23 -3.20 24.58 9.00
C LEU A 23 -4.00 25.72 9.64
N VAL A 24 -5.33 25.70 9.50
CA VAL A 24 -6.22 26.72 10.10
C VAL A 24 -6.15 26.68 11.62
N ARG A 25 -6.07 25.49 12.22
CA ARG A 25 -5.91 25.33 13.67
C ARG A 25 -4.59 25.91 14.17
N ILE A 26 -3.49 25.67 13.45
CA ILE A 26 -2.17 26.25 13.76
C ILE A 26 -2.21 27.77 13.60
N MET A 27 -2.89 28.28 12.59
CA MET A 27 -3.03 29.73 12.39
C MET A 27 -3.77 30.38 13.57
N TYR A 28 -4.90 29.81 13.98
CA TYR A 28 -5.66 30.29 15.13
C TYR A 28 -4.86 30.20 16.43
N SER A 29 -4.20 29.08 16.70
CA SER A 29 -3.37 28.93 17.91
C SER A 29 -2.20 29.90 17.93
N SER A 30 -1.56 30.14 16.78
CA SER A 30 -0.46 31.10 16.64
C SER A 30 -0.91 32.54 16.88
N LEU A 31 -2.03 32.96 16.29
CA LEU A 31 -2.65 34.26 16.55
C LEU A 31 -3.05 34.43 18.02
N SER A 32 -3.61 33.37 18.61
CA SER A 32 -4.02 33.36 20.01
C SER A 32 -2.81 33.48 20.96
N TYR A 33 -1.72 32.78 20.64
CA TYR A 33 -0.46 32.87 21.38
C TYR A 33 0.15 34.27 21.27
N LEU A 34 0.31 34.79 20.05
CA LEU A 34 0.84 36.13 19.80
C LEU A 34 0.02 37.21 20.51
N SER A 35 -1.32 37.13 20.47
CA SER A 35 -2.19 38.12 21.09
C SER A 35 -2.17 38.10 22.62
N ARG A 36 -1.94 36.94 23.26
CA ARG A 36 -1.99 36.79 24.73
C ARG A 36 -0.63 36.89 25.39
N LYS A 37 0.46 36.59 24.66
CA LYS A 37 1.82 36.48 25.20
C LYS A 37 2.76 37.60 24.76
N ALA A 38 2.33 38.48 23.84
CA ALA A 38 3.13 39.63 23.43
C ALA A 38 3.28 40.64 24.58
N ASN A 39 4.53 40.91 24.98
CA ASN A 39 4.85 41.92 25.97
C ASN A 39 4.88 43.33 25.36
N PHE A 40 4.66 44.35 26.19
CA PHE A 40 4.82 45.75 25.78
C PHE A 40 6.29 46.07 25.54
N ARG A 41 6.60 46.60 24.35
CA ARG A 41 7.94 47.08 24.01
C ARG A 41 8.06 48.57 24.36
N GLN A 42 9.11 48.94 25.07
CA GLN A 42 9.40 50.35 25.35
C GLN A 42 9.83 51.05 24.05
N ILE A 43 9.05 52.05 23.61
CA ILE A 43 9.33 52.81 22.38
C ILE A 43 10.26 54.00 22.67
N ASN A 44 10.20 54.56 23.89
CA ASN A 44 11.02 55.70 24.30
C ASN A 44 11.82 55.37 25.56
N PRO A 45 13.17 55.46 25.55
CA PRO A 45 14.02 55.12 26.70
C PRO A 45 13.76 55.99 27.94
N ASN A 46 13.14 57.18 27.79
CA ASN A 46 12.84 58.07 28.91
C ASN A 46 11.57 57.69 29.70
N PHE A 47 10.74 56.78 29.20
CA PHE A 47 9.50 56.36 29.86
C PHE A 47 9.48 54.84 30.06
N PRO A 48 9.80 54.33 31.26
CA PRO A 48 9.75 52.90 31.53
C PRO A 48 8.32 52.36 31.41
N VAL A 49 8.19 51.15 30.90
CA VAL A 49 6.91 50.45 30.77
C VAL A 49 6.41 50.10 32.18
N THR A 50 5.32 50.74 32.62
CA THR A 50 4.78 50.61 33.98
C THR A 50 3.76 49.48 34.15
N GLN A 51 3.39 48.80 33.07
CA GLN A 51 2.48 47.65 33.09
C GLN A 51 3.06 46.49 32.30
N SER A 52 3.08 45.32 32.91
CA SER A 52 3.36 44.05 32.24
C SER A 52 2.07 43.26 32.13
N ILE A 53 1.88 42.53 31.02
CA ILE A 53 0.71 41.68 30.85
C ILE A 53 0.93 40.43 31.73
N PRO A 54 -0.04 40.08 32.61
CA PRO A 54 0.09 38.90 33.45
C PRO A 54 0.22 37.64 32.59
N GLY A 55 1.34 36.93 32.76
CA GLY A 55 1.64 35.69 32.04
C GLY A 55 2.30 35.88 30.67
N ALA A 56 2.82 37.06 30.32
CA ALA A 56 3.57 37.25 29.09
C ALA A 56 4.98 36.66 29.17
N ASP A 57 5.47 36.15 28.04
CA ASP A 57 6.73 35.41 27.98
C ASP A 57 7.91 36.40 27.84
N PRO A 58 9.11 36.08 28.38
CA PRO A 58 10.33 36.87 28.14
C PRO A 58 10.58 37.05 26.64
N ASP A 59 11.12 38.20 26.22
CA ASP A 59 11.29 38.52 24.79
C ASP A 59 12.10 37.45 24.04
N ASP A 60 13.14 36.88 24.67
CA ASP A 60 13.94 35.79 24.09
C ASP A 60 13.12 34.52 23.81
N VAL A 61 12.30 34.10 24.77
CA VAL A 61 11.40 32.94 24.64
C VAL A 61 10.30 33.21 23.62
N PHE A 62 9.73 34.41 23.63
CA PHE A 62 8.71 34.82 22.66
C PHE A 62 9.26 34.84 21.22
N GLN A 63 10.49 35.31 21.04
CA GLN A 63 11.18 35.32 19.74
C GLN A 63 11.50 33.90 19.24
N ALA A 64 11.94 33.01 20.13
CA ALA A 64 12.18 31.60 19.82
C ALA A 64 10.88 30.89 19.41
N ASN A 65 9.83 31.00 20.23
CA ASN A 65 8.53 30.39 19.96
C ASN A 65 7.89 30.93 18.68
N ARG A 66 8.04 32.23 18.40
CA ARG A 66 7.57 32.83 17.14
C ARG A 66 8.26 32.21 15.92
N LYS A 67 9.58 31.98 15.98
CA LYS A 67 10.33 31.35 14.89
C LYS A 67 9.89 29.90 14.68
N GLU A 68 9.65 29.16 15.76
CA GLU A 68 9.14 27.79 15.72
C GLU A 68 7.75 27.74 15.07
N LEU A 69 6.81 28.58 15.53
CA LEU A 69 5.46 28.65 14.97
C LEU A 69 5.45 28.97 13.47
N VAL A 70 6.30 29.91 13.03
CA VAL A 70 6.45 30.24 11.60
C VAL A 70 7.04 29.06 10.82
N SER A 71 8.07 28.40 11.36
CA SER A 71 8.67 27.21 10.76
C SER A 71 7.65 26.09 10.58
N ASP A 72 6.83 25.83 11.60
CA ASP A 72 5.79 24.80 11.58
C ASP A 72 4.66 25.15 10.59
N PHE A 73 4.27 26.42 10.53
CA PHE A 73 3.31 26.91 9.55
C PHE A 73 3.83 26.72 8.12
N LEU A 74 5.08 27.10 7.83
CA LEU A 74 5.70 26.92 6.51
C LEU A 74 5.82 25.44 6.14
N ARG A 75 6.19 24.59 7.10
CA ARG A 75 6.28 23.14 6.86
C ARG A 75 4.92 22.58 6.48
N LYS A 76 3.85 22.98 7.19
CA LYS A 76 2.48 22.53 6.90
C LYS A 76 1.95 23.08 5.58
N ALA A 77 2.28 24.32 5.23
CA ALA A 77 1.93 24.90 3.93
C ALA A 77 2.60 24.15 2.77
N LYS A 78 3.90 23.82 2.90
CA LYS A 78 4.60 23.00 1.88
C LYS A 78 4.08 21.57 1.80
N GLN A 79 3.70 20.98 2.93
CA GLN A 79 3.03 19.68 2.94
C GLN A 79 1.71 19.74 2.17
N LEU A 80 0.91 20.79 2.38
CA LEU A 80 -0.33 21.00 1.65
C LEU A 80 -0.09 21.18 0.14
N GLU A 81 0.93 21.95 -0.25
CA GLU A 81 1.33 22.12 -1.66
C GLU A 81 1.67 20.77 -2.31
N PHE A 82 2.51 19.96 -1.64
CA PHE A 82 2.81 18.62 -2.13
C PHE A 82 1.58 17.71 -2.21
N LEU A 83 0.65 17.82 -1.24
CA LEU A 83 -0.59 17.05 -1.25
C LEU A 83 -1.49 17.45 -2.43
N ILE A 84 -1.56 18.74 -2.74
CA ILE A 84 -2.31 19.27 -3.90
C ILE A 84 -1.69 18.75 -5.20
N ASP A 85 -0.37 18.79 -5.35
CA ASP A 85 0.32 18.24 -6.52
C ASP A 85 0.15 16.71 -6.64
N ALA A 86 -0.01 16.04 -5.50
CA ALA A 86 -0.25 14.60 -5.43
C ALA A 86 -1.74 14.24 -5.55
N LEU A 87 -2.67 15.19 -5.65
CA LEU A 87 -4.06 14.84 -5.93
C LEU A 87 -4.11 14.19 -7.32
N PRO A 88 -4.84 13.07 -7.48
CA PRO A 88 -5.09 12.53 -8.81
C PRO A 88 -5.74 13.65 -9.62
N SER A 89 -5.08 14.04 -10.71
CA SER A 89 -5.55 15.11 -11.58
C SER A 89 -6.90 14.70 -12.16
N SER A 90 -8.00 15.15 -11.56
CA SER A 90 -9.22 15.37 -12.33
C SER A 90 -8.82 16.37 -13.41
N ALA A 91 -8.87 15.93 -14.67
CA ALA A 91 -8.67 16.80 -15.82
C ALA A 91 -9.53 18.08 -15.70
N PRO A 92 -9.10 19.20 -16.32
CA PRO A 92 -9.33 20.55 -15.80
C PRO A 92 -10.80 21.01 -15.75
N ALA A 93 -11.05 21.97 -14.85
CA ALA A 93 -12.31 22.61 -14.47
C ALA A 93 -13.16 23.25 -15.61
N PRO A 94 -14.18 24.06 -15.28
CA PRO A 94 -15.58 23.73 -15.08
C PRO A 94 -16.46 23.97 -16.34
N THR A 95 -15.88 23.91 -17.54
CA THR A 95 -16.65 23.85 -18.80
C THR A 95 -16.73 22.43 -19.38
N ALA A 96 -15.95 21.49 -18.84
CA ALA A 96 -15.78 20.13 -19.33
C ALA A 96 -16.24 19.05 -18.33
N ALA A 97 -17.09 19.39 -17.35
CA ALA A 97 -17.65 18.42 -16.39
C ALA A 97 -18.53 17.32 -17.03
N ALA A 98 -18.75 17.38 -18.35
CA ALA A 98 -19.40 16.34 -19.14
C ALA A 98 -18.40 15.51 -20.00
N GLU A 99 -17.15 15.94 -20.13
CA GLU A 99 -16.10 15.24 -20.91
C GLU A 99 -15.13 14.48 -20.00
N GLY A 100 -14.74 15.03 -18.84
CA GLY A 100 -13.83 14.33 -17.91
C GLY A 100 -14.40 13.03 -17.34
N THR A 101 -15.68 13.02 -16.98
CA THR A 101 -16.39 11.80 -16.55
C THR A 101 -16.47 10.76 -17.66
N ARG A 102 -16.41 11.20 -18.92
CA ARG A 102 -16.57 10.35 -20.10
C ARG A 102 -15.30 9.55 -20.37
N ASP A 103 -14.14 10.20 -20.25
CA ASP A 103 -12.84 9.52 -20.32
C ASP A 103 -12.69 8.52 -19.16
N ASP A 104 -13.05 8.93 -17.93
CA ASP A 104 -13.04 8.02 -16.77
C ASP A 104 -14.01 6.84 -16.98
N ASP A 105 -15.25 7.10 -17.44
CA ASP A 105 -16.26 6.07 -17.71
C ASP A 105 -15.82 5.07 -18.80
N ASP A 106 -15.15 5.55 -19.85
CA ASP A 106 -14.64 4.71 -20.92
C ASP A 106 -13.41 3.89 -20.46
N ASP A 107 -12.54 4.47 -19.64
CA ASP A 107 -11.44 3.75 -18.98
C ASP A 107 -11.98 2.65 -18.02
N PHE A 108 -13.04 2.96 -17.24
CA PHE A 108 -13.70 1.97 -16.38
C PHE A 108 -14.30 0.81 -17.17
N ARG A 109 -14.95 1.10 -18.31
CA ARG A 109 -15.50 0.08 -19.20
C ARG A 109 -14.41 -0.82 -19.78
N GLN A 110 -13.31 -0.23 -20.23
CA GLN A 110 -12.18 -1.01 -20.72
C GLN A 110 -11.63 -1.93 -19.62
N LEU A 111 -11.47 -1.42 -18.39
CA LEU A 111 -11.01 -2.22 -17.26
C LEU A 111 -11.97 -3.36 -16.92
N GLU A 112 -13.28 -3.13 -17.01
CA GLU A 112 -14.29 -4.16 -16.79
C GLU A 112 -14.20 -5.27 -17.85
N ASP A 113 -14.09 -4.91 -19.12
CA ASP A 113 -13.93 -5.86 -20.22
C ASP A 113 -12.64 -6.67 -20.07
N GLU A 114 -11.52 -6.02 -19.73
CA GLU A 114 -10.25 -6.68 -19.44
C GLU A 114 -10.37 -7.64 -18.25
N MET A 115 -11.04 -7.23 -17.16
CA MET A 115 -11.31 -8.09 -16.01
C MET A 115 -12.14 -9.31 -16.39
N GLN A 116 -13.19 -9.14 -17.20
CA GLN A 116 -14.03 -10.25 -17.65
C GLN A 116 -13.24 -11.24 -18.49
N GLN A 117 -12.38 -10.74 -19.40
CA GLN A 117 -11.54 -11.57 -20.23
C GLN A 117 -10.51 -12.36 -19.40
N VAL A 118 -9.81 -11.68 -18.49
CA VAL A 118 -8.82 -12.32 -17.59
C VAL A 118 -9.51 -13.37 -16.71
N ASN A 119 -10.70 -13.09 -16.19
CA ASN A 119 -11.44 -14.05 -15.36
C ASN A 119 -11.88 -15.28 -16.17
N LYS A 120 -12.27 -15.10 -17.45
CA LYS A 120 -12.58 -16.21 -18.34
C LYS A 120 -11.36 -17.08 -18.60
N GLU A 121 -10.21 -16.47 -18.93
CA GLU A 121 -8.95 -17.18 -19.13
C GLU A 121 -8.52 -17.93 -17.86
N TYR A 122 -8.72 -17.31 -16.69
CA TYR A 122 -8.47 -17.94 -15.39
C TYR A 122 -9.34 -19.20 -15.19
N LEU A 123 -10.65 -19.13 -15.47
CA LEU A 123 -11.55 -20.28 -15.36
C LEU A 123 -11.18 -21.40 -16.35
N GLU A 124 -10.81 -21.06 -17.57
CA GLU A 124 -10.37 -22.03 -18.58
C GLU A 124 -9.07 -22.74 -18.15
N ALA A 125 -8.09 -21.98 -17.65
CA ALA A 125 -6.85 -22.53 -17.12
C ALA A 125 -7.09 -23.43 -15.90
N LEU A 126 -8.01 -23.04 -15.01
CA LEU A 126 -8.40 -23.84 -13.85
C LEU A 126 -9.02 -25.18 -14.28
N GLY A 127 -9.95 -25.17 -15.24
CA GLY A 127 -10.57 -26.39 -15.77
C GLY A 127 -9.55 -27.33 -16.43
N GLN A 128 -8.56 -26.80 -17.16
CA GLN A 128 -7.47 -27.60 -17.72
C GLN A 128 -6.60 -28.22 -16.62
N ALA A 129 -6.27 -27.45 -15.57
CA ALA A 129 -5.50 -27.93 -14.43
C ALA A 129 -6.25 -29.05 -13.68
N GLU A 130 -7.55 -28.90 -13.44
CA GLU A 130 -8.39 -29.93 -12.81
C GLU A 130 -8.46 -31.21 -13.65
N SER A 131 -8.63 -31.08 -14.98
CA SER A 131 -8.64 -32.23 -15.89
C SER A 131 -7.31 -32.97 -15.89
N LEU A 132 -6.18 -32.24 -15.97
CA LEU A 132 -4.86 -32.84 -15.92
C LEU A 132 -4.60 -33.50 -14.56
N HIS A 133 -5.03 -32.88 -13.47
CA HIS A 133 -4.93 -33.44 -12.13
C HIS A 133 -5.71 -34.75 -12.01
N ALA A 134 -6.95 -34.80 -12.53
CA ALA A 134 -7.74 -36.02 -12.58
C ALA A 134 -7.06 -37.12 -13.42
N GLN A 135 -6.51 -36.78 -14.59
CA GLN A 135 -5.77 -37.71 -15.45
C GLN A 135 -4.51 -38.28 -14.77
N LEU A 136 -3.76 -37.43 -14.07
CA LEU A 136 -2.60 -37.84 -13.27
C LEU A 136 -3.03 -38.78 -12.13
N GLN A 137 -4.10 -38.46 -11.42
CA GLN A 137 -4.63 -39.30 -10.35
C GLN A 137 -5.07 -40.68 -10.89
N THR A 138 -5.78 -40.73 -12.02
CA THR A 138 -6.17 -42.00 -12.66
C THR A 138 -4.97 -42.80 -13.13
N SER A 139 -3.97 -42.15 -13.75
CA SER A 139 -2.74 -42.80 -14.19
C SER A 139 -1.95 -43.38 -13.01
N LEU A 140 -1.86 -42.64 -11.91
CA LEU A 140 -1.19 -43.08 -10.68
C LEU A 140 -1.94 -44.27 -10.06
N HIS A 141 -3.26 -44.20 -9.95
CA HIS A 141 -4.07 -45.35 -9.51
C HIS A 141 -3.89 -46.57 -10.42
N GLY A 142 -3.87 -46.39 -11.74
CA GLY A 142 -3.64 -47.47 -12.70
C GLY A 142 -2.26 -48.11 -12.56
N VAL A 143 -1.20 -47.33 -12.34
CA VAL A 143 0.16 -47.82 -12.11
C VAL A 143 0.28 -48.55 -10.76
N LEU A 144 -0.37 -48.02 -9.71
CA LEU A 144 -0.42 -48.68 -8.40
C LEU A 144 -1.18 -50.01 -8.48
N GLU A 145 -2.32 -50.06 -9.16
CA GLU A 145 -3.09 -51.28 -9.37
C GLU A 145 -2.31 -52.29 -10.21
N SER A 146 -1.62 -51.85 -11.27
CA SER A 146 -0.75 -52.71 -12.09
C SER A 146 0.43 -53.30 -11.29
N ARG A 147 0.97 -52.54 -10.33
CA ARG A 147 2.02 -53.03 -9.40
C ARG A 147 1.45 -53.95 -8.30
N SER A 148 0.22 -53.71 -7.87
CA SER A 148 -0.52 -54.54 -6.92
C SER A 148 -0.92 -55.88 -7.54
N SER A 149 -1.35 -55.86 -8.81
CA SER A 149 -1.82 -57.02 -9.56
C SER A 149 -0.70 -57.80 -10.26
N ALA A 150 0.50 -57.22 -10.43
CA ALA A 150 1.69 -57.98 -10.79
C ALA A 150 2.02 -58.91 -9.61
N PRO A 151 1.73 -60.22 -9.73
CA PRO A 151 1.90 -61.09 -8.62
C PRO A 151 3.41 -61.24 -8.38
N SER A 152 3.78 -61.29 -7.10
CA SER A 152 4.96 -62.02 -6.65
C SER A 152 4.87 -63.45 -7.18
N THR A 153 5.32 -63.67 -8.41
CA THR A 153 5.41 -64.97 -9.05
C THR A 153 6.75 -65.03 -9.78
N ALA A 154 7.81 -65.00 -8.97
CA ALA A 154 9.08 -65.61 -9.30
C ALA A 154 9.33 -66.73 -8.29
N ALA A 155 8.77 -67.90 -8.57
CA ALA A 155 9.14 -69.20 -8.02
C ALA A 155 8.85 -70.25 -9.12
N PRO A 156 9.47 -71.44 -9.20
CA PRO A 156 10.65 -72.00 -8.51
C PRO A 156 11.60 -72.80 -9.47
N THR A 157 12.72 -73.31 -8.92
CA THR A 157 13.41 -74.59 -9.25
C THR A 157 13.64 -74.99 -10.73
N ALA A 158 14.86 -74.77 -11.23
CA ALA A 158 15.44 -75.57 -12.32
C ALA A 158 16.23 -76.74 -11.73
N ALA A 159 15.72 -77.95 -11.96
CA ALA A 159 16.25 -79.22 -11.49
C ALA A 159 17.62 -79.54 -12.09
N ALA A 160 18.55 -79.96 -11.22
CA ALA A 160 19.86 -80.49 -11.54
C ALA A 160 19.83 -82.03 -11.57
N SER A 161 20.30 -82.66 -12.66
CA SER A 161 20.87 -84.04 -12.73
C SER A 161 21.10 -84.51 -14.18
N PRO A 162 21.92 -85.55 -14.45
CA PRO A 162 23.35 -85.66 -14.16
C PRO A 162 24.17 -86.18 -15.40
N ALA A 163 25.49 -85.96 -15.40
CA ALA A 163 26.42 -86.52 -16.39
C ALA A 163 26.77 -88.01 -16.08
N PRO A 164 27.05 -88.84 -17.11
CA PRO A 164 28.12 -89.84 -17.00
C PRO A 164 28.89 -90.03 -18.37
N PRO A 165 29.90 -90.92 -18.51
CA PRO A 165 31.31 -90.50 -18.49
C PRO A 165 32.20 -91.06 -19.65
N ARG A 166 33.50 -90.71 -19.60
CA ARG A 166 34.71 -91.41 -20.15
C ARG A 166 35.04 -91.29 -21.66
N PRO A 167 36.27 -91.67 -22.11
CA PRO A 167 37.61 -91.62 -21.49
C PRO A 167 38.76 -91.15 -22.44
N ALA A 168 39.87 -90.76 -21.81
CA ALA A 168 41.29 -90.95 -22.18
C ALA A 168 41.76 -90.94 -23.65
N ALA A 169 42.65 -89.99 -23.97
CA ALA A 169 44.02 -90.26 -24.42
C ALA A 169 44.90 -89.04 -24.11
#